data_AF-A0A7Z1IMU6-F1
#
_entry.id   AF-A0A7Z1IMU6-F1
#
_cell.length_a   1.000
_cell.length_b   1.000
_cell.length_c   1.000
_cell.angle_alpha   90.00
_cell.angle_beta   90.00
_cell.angle_gamma   90.00
#
_symmetry.space_group_name_H-M   'P 1'
#
loop_
_entity.id
_entity.type
_entity.pdbx_description
1 polymer ?
#
loop_
_entity_poly.entity_id
_entity_poly.type
_entity_poly.pdbx_seq_one_letter_code
_entity_poly.pdbx_strand_id
1 'polypeptide(L)'
;MQQSRSRQSRNELTHPSAPISGNTLMNLKLVLESVVGDGEVRDLDLAMLLNVPVNRLGRLKKAGAPAGAAETPEPDDEQDDATAATIRPNQAILVRLLLKHPEYAPLTMRPGNAEMFELIAPLMPGTGSNGKMAGKQGYAPLFGRSYVSSYKMLAEAESTSLPVVRLQLLIVGRLGEMFRELCLTKVQQAAKKVPDYVMQSLKHDAGWQLLRARDSLTDWMPDVVFEEFSAELLSQWRTWFNECYLTALRDEALSRDLDPDKVALKGNWTNRKNVEPADLQNYDRATQPILGCEDSLFSIFRESFGLTSAEAFWALGLQVKAFYRFRQRARQRIDAPSALLVRYLFRYPDDIRHIIPAPPSGESILQSIQQDDPAFRTSQLGPMFGASRVMSYEFAADQNSSPFFARRLATIYAEQKRRGQPIYSQLRECVEDELKARGLDSGEFWRDGRWNP
;
A
#
# COMPACT_ATOMS: atom_id res chain seq x y z
N MET A 1 -44.90 21.88 -15.54
CA MET A 1 -43.83 22.89 -15.58
C MET A 1 -42.51 22.20 -15.35
N GLN A 2 -41.60 22.34 -16.33
CA GLN A 2 -40.32 21.67 -16.45
C GLN A 2 -39.26 22.25 -15.50
N GLN A 3 -38.46 21.32 -14.97
CA GLN A 3 -37.00 21.38 -14.77
C GLN A 3 -36.36 22.69 -14.28
N SER A 4 -35.86 22.67 -13.04
CA SER A 4 -34.57 23.26 -12.71
C SER A 4 -33.74 22.28 -11.87
N ARG A 5 -33.22 21.21 -12.50
CA ARG A 5 -32.05 20.51 -11.95
C ARG A 5 -30.83 21.31 -12.38
N SER A 6 -30.25 22.03 -11.44
CA SER A 6 -29.01 22.78 -11.62
C SER A 6 -27.92 21.86 -12.20
N ARG A 7 -27.51 22.11 -13.44
CA ARG A 7 -26.22 21.65 -13.96
C ARG A 7 -25.14 22.35 -13.14
N GLN A 8 -24.66 21.71 -12.07
CA GLN A 8 -23.31 22.01 -11.59
C GLN A 8 -22.38 21.76 -12.79
N SER A 9 -21.65 22.78 -13.22
CA SER A 9 -20.60 22.63 -14.22
C SER A 9 -19.62 21.59 -13.71
N ARG A 10 -19.66 20.37 -14.27
CA ARG A 10 -18.74 19.30 -13.92
C ARG A 10 -17.33 19.78 -14.24
N ASN A 11 -16.49 19.92 -13.21
CA ASN A 11 -15.11 20.34 -13.37
C ASN A 11 -14.37 19.28 -14.19
N GLU A 12 -13.82 19.64 -15.36
CA GLU A 12 -13.06 18.72 -16.23
C GLU A 12 -11.85 18.08 -15.50
N LEU A 13 -11.35 18.72 -14.43
CA LEU A 13 -10.29 18.15 -13.59
C LEU A 13 -10.71 16.85 -12.90
N THR A 14 -11.95 16.78 -12.38
CA THR A 14 -12.46 15.65 -11.60
C THR A 14 -13.48 14.79 -12.37
N HIS A 15 -14.05 15.33 -13.44
CA HIS A 15 -15.03 14.68 -14.32
C HIS A 15 -14.65 14.84 -15.80
N PRO A 16 -13.55 14.22 -16.26
CA PRO A 16 -13.09 14.37 -17.63
C PRO A 16 -14.13 13.83 -18.63
N SER A 17 -14.50 14.64 -19.62
CA SER A 17 -15.46 14.23 -20.66
C SER A 17 -14.84 13.36 -21.75
N ALA A 18 -13.54 13.55 -22.03
CA ALA A 18 -12.76 12.76 -22.98
C ALA A 18 -12.26 11.43 -22.39
N PRO A 19 -11.80 10.47 -23.23
CA PRO A 19 -11.16 9.25 -22.76
C PRO A 19 -9.96 9.55 -21.86
N ILE A 20 -9.73 8.70 -20.85
CA ILE A 20 -8.57 8.86 -19.97
C ILE A 20 -7.28 8.70 -20.78
N SER A 21 -6.39 9.68 -20.64
CA SER A 21 -5.10 9.76 -21.33
C SER A 21 -3.95 10.03 -20.34
N GLY A 22 -2.74 10.12 -20.85
CA GLY A 22 -1.56 10.46 -20.05
C GLY A 22 -1.68 11.81 -19.33
N ASN A 23 -2.33 12.81 -19.94
CA ASN A 23 -2.58 14.11 -19.31
C ASN A 23 -3.48 13.97 -18.07
N THR A 24 -4.48 13.09 -18.14
CA THR A 24 -5.39 12.83 -17.02
C THR A 24 -4.67 12.19 -15.83
N LEU A 25 -3.59 11.42 -16.06
CA LEU A 25 -2.77 10.88 -14.97
C LEU A 25 -2.01 11.97 -14.21
N MET A 26 -1.64 13.08 -14.86
CA MET A 26 -1.03 14.22 -14.18
C MET A 26 -2.03 14.91 -13.26
N ASN A 27 -3.27 15.08 -13.71
CA ASN A 27 -4.37 15.62 -12.89
C ASN A 27 -4.65 14.74 -11.68
N LEU A 28 -4.67 13.42 -11.87
CA LEU A 28 -4.88 12.46 -10.78
C LEU A 28 -3.84 12.65 -9.67
N LYS A 29 -2.57 12.87 -10.00
CA LYS A 29 -1.53 13.13 -9.01
C LYS A 29 -1.89 14.34 -8.12
N LEU A 30 -2.23 15.47 -8.73
CA LEU A 30 -2.57 16.72 -8.04
C LEU A 30 -3.80 16.55 -7.15
N VAL A 31 -4.82 15.85 -7.66
CA VAL A 31 -6.06 15.57 -6.91
C VAL A 31 -5.77 14.68 -5.69
N LEU A 32 -4.94 13.64 -5.83
CA LEU A 32 -4.58 12.76 -4.71
C LEU A 32 -3.74 13.49 -3.66
N GLU A 33 -2.82 14.37 -4.06
CA GLU A 33 -2.03 15.19 -3.13
C GLU A 33 -2.94 16.07 -2.24
N SER A 34 -4.06 16.57 -2.79
CA SER A 34 -5.02 17.38 -2.00
C SER A 34 -5.71 16.62 -0.86
N VAL A 35 -5.76 15.28 -0.93
CA VAL A 35 -6.49 14.43 0.04
C VAL A 35 -5.55 13.67 0.98
N VAL A 36 -4.30 13.42 0.56
CA VAL A 36 -3.29 12.71 1.37
C VAL A 36 -2.63 13.64 2.41
N GLY A 37 -2.93 14.95 2.39
CA GLY A 37 -2.43 15.93 3.36
C GLY A 37 -0.96 16.32 3.09
N ASP A 38 -0.13 16.39 4.12
CA ASP A 38 1.30 16.79 4.03
C ASP A 38 2.21 15.78 3.29
N GLY A 39 1.62 14.76 2.63
CA GLY A 39 2.34 13.71 1.91
C GLY A 39 2.40 13.94 0.39
N GLU A 40 3.61 13.98 -0.18
CA GLU A 40 3.80 13.94 -1.63
C GLU A 40 3.39 12.57 -2.21
N VAL A 41 2.54 12.58 -3.25
CA VAL A 41 2.20 11.37 -4.02
C VAL A 41 3.33 11.09 -5.01
N ARG A 42 4.07 10.00 -4.80
CA ARG A 42 5.23 9.68 -5.63
C ARG A 42 4.83 8.88 -6.85
N ASP A 43 5.69 8.88 -7.86
CA ASP A 43 5.52 8.03 -9.05
C ASP A 43 5.47 6.54 -8.72
N LEU A 44 6.09 6.11 -7.61
CA LEU A 44 5.96 4.74 -7.11
C LEU A 44 4.53 4.43 -6.63
N ASP A 45 3.85 5.41 -6.04
CA ASP A 45 2.47 5.25 -5.56
C ASP A 45 1.50 5.18 -6.75
N LEU A 46 1.63 6.08 -7.73
CA LEU A 46 0.85 6.03 -8.97
C LEU A 46 1.06 4.72 -9.75
N ALA A 47 2.31 4.25 -9.83
CA ALA A 47 2.62 2.97 -10.47
C ALA A 47 1.97 1.78 -9.75
N MET A 48 1.95 1.80 -8.42
CA MET A 48 1.26 0.79 -7.61
C MET A 48 -0.25 0.83 -7.80
N LEU A 49 -0.85 2.03 -7.81
CA LEU A 49 -2.29 2.23 -8.04
C LEU A 49 -2.71 1.67 -9.41
N LEU A 50 -1.97 2.01 -10.46
CA LEU A 50 -2.28 1.57 -11.84
C LEU A 50 -1.83 0.13 -12.13
N ASN A 51 -1.20 -0.54 -11.14
CA ASN A 51 -0.57 -1.85 -11.26
C ASN A 51 0.36 -1.96 -12.48
N VAL A 52 1.25 -0.99 -12.64
CA VAL A 52 2.25 -0.94 -13.72
C VAL A 52 3.66 -0.79 -13.17
N PRO A 53 4.68 -1.34 -13.86
CA PRO A 53 6.07 -1.03 -13.53
C PRO A 53 6.33 0.48 -13.59
N VAL A 54 7.08 1.03 -12.63
CA VAL A 54 7.37 2.48 -12.54
C VAL A 54 8.02 3.03 -13.81
N ASN A 55 8.88 2.25 -14.48
CA ASN A 55 9.49 2.62 -15.76
C ASN A 55 8.48 2.74 -16.92
N ARG A 56 7.31 2.09 -16.82
CA ARG A 56 6.22 2.24 -17.79
C ARG A 56 5.32 3.45 -17.49
N LEU A 57 5.32 3.96 -16.26
CA LEU A 57 4.51 5.14 -15.89
C LEU A 57 4.88 6.37 -16.73
N GLY A 58 6.18 6.58 -17.00
CA GLY A 58 6.62 7.67 -17.87
C GLY A 58 6.10 7.58 -19.30
N ARG A 59 5.91 6.36 -19.84
CA ARG A 59 5.29 6.13 -21.14
C ARG A 59 3.77 6.34 -21.08
N LEU A 60 3.12 5.89 -20.01
CA LEU A 60 1.68 6.10 -19.80
C LEU A 60 1.31 7.56 -19.61
N LYS A 61 2.16 8.37 -18.96
CA LYS A 61 1.97 9.83 -18.86
C LYS A 61 2.03 10.53 -20.24
N LYS A 62 2.59 9.87 -21.26
CA LYS A 62 2.62 10.34 -22.66
C LYS A 62 1.59 9.63 -23.54
N ALA A 63 0.74 8.77 -22.97
CA ALA A 63 -0.28 8.04 -23.70
C ALA A 63 -1.31 8.99 -24.31
N GLY A 64 -1.56 8.86 -25.61
CA GLY A 64 -2.70 9.48 -26.27
C GLY A 64 -4.03 8.83 -25.85
N ALA A 65 -5.14 9.40 -26.33
CA ALA A 65 -6.45 8.76 -26.20
C ALA A 65 -6.46 7.40 -26.93
N PRO A 66 -7.30 6.43 -26.51
CA PRO A 66 -7.42 5.14 -27.19
C PRO A 66 -7.75 5.32 -28.68
N ALA A 67 -7.14 4.49 -29.55
CA ALA A 67 -7.43 4.49 -30.98
C ALA A 67 -8.93 4.21 -31.22
N GLY A 68 -9.58 5.08 -32.00
CA GLY A 68 -11.04 5.09 -32.22
C GLY A 68 -11.73 6.38 -31.75
N ALA A 69 -11.07 7.20 -30.91
CA ALA A 69 -11.57 8.52 -30.49
C ALA A 69 -10.82 9.69 -31.15
N ALA A 70 -9.76 9.42 -31.90
CA ALA A 70 -9.03 10.43 -32.67
C ALA A 70 -9.58 10.45 -34.10
N GLU A 71 -10.08 11.61 -34.54
CA GLU A 71 -10.12 11.93 -35.96
C GLU A 71 -8.70 11.74 -36.52
N THR A 72 -8.60 10.95 -37.60
CA THR A 72 -7.45 10.72 -38.49
C THR A 72 -6.08 11.25 -38.01
N PRO A 73 -5.11 10.40 -37.63
CA PRO A 73 -3.76 10.89 -37.45
C PRO A 73 -3.18 11.27 -38.83
N GLU A 74 -2.66 12.50 -38.95
CA GLU A 74 -1.82 12.87 -40.09
C GLU A 74 -0.56 11.97 -40.11
N PRO A 75 -0.07 11.60 -41.30
CA PRO A 75 1.09 10.73 -41.41
C PRO A 75 2.35 11.58 -41.21
N ASP A 76 2.94 11.51 -40.03
CA ASP A 76 4.34 11.87 -39.85
C ASP A 76 5.20 10.63 -40.02
N ASP A 77 6.03 10.68 -41.06
CA ASP A 77 7.07 9.72 -41.37
C ASP A 77 8.18 9.74 -40.30
N GLU A 78 8.76 8.57 -40.07
CA GLU A 78 9.98 8.25 -39.31
C GLU A 78 9.82 7.65 -37.90
N GLN A 79 10.28 6.39 -37.82
CA GLN A 79 10.73 5.57 -36.69
C GLN A 79 9.83 4.44 -36.17
N ASP A 80 10.21 3.26 -36.66
CA ASP A 80 9.91 1.88 -36.25
C ASP A 80 9.52 1.63 -34.78
N ASP A 81 8.49 0.78 -34.66
CA ASP A 81 8.20 -0.16 -33.57
C ASP A 81 8.00 0.40 -32.15
N ALA A 82 6.91 1.15 -31.95
CA ALA A 82 6.30 1.31 -30.64
C ALA A 82 4.78 1.41 -30.78
N THR A 83 4.05 0.34 -30.45
CA THR A 83 2.60 0.44 -30.16
C THR A 83 2.40 1.61 -29.18
N ALA A 84 1.72 2.67 -29.61
CA ALA A 84 1.47 3.84 -28.79
C ALA A 84 0.88 3.37 -27.46
N ALA A 85 1.53 3.71 -26.34
CA ALA A 85 1.08 3.27 -25.04
C ALA A 85 -0.34 3.83 -24.82
N THR A 86 -1.35 2.96 -24.77
CA THR A 86 -2.74 3.36 -24.50
C THR A 86 -3.11 3.06 -23.06
N ILE A 87 -3.94 3.90 -22.45
CA ILE A 87 -4.50 3.64 -21.12
C ILE A 87 -5.53 2.51 -21.25
N ARG A 88 -5.29 1.42 -20.51
CA ARG A 88 -6.18 0.25 -20.52
C ARG A 88 -7.51 0.60 -19.82
N PRO A 89 -8.63 -0.05 -20.18
CA PRO A 89 -9.93 0.27 -19.58
C PRO A 89 -9.95 0.15 -18.06
N ASN A 90 -9.32 -0.88 -17.49
CA ASN A 90 -9.20 -1.05 -16.04
C ASN A 90 -8.47 0.12 -15.35
N GLN A 91 -7.46 0.69 -16.02
CA GLN A 91 -6.74 1.87 -15.54
C GLN A 91 -7.60 3.12 -15.69
N ALA A 92 -8.31 3.27 -16.81
CA ALA A 92 -9.18 4.40 -17.06
C ALA A 92 -10.33 4.49 -16.03
N ILE A 93 -10.99 3.36 -15.76
CA ILE A 93 -12.05 3.28 -14.73
C ILE A 93 -11.50 3.65 -13.36
N LEU A 94 -10.32 3.13 -12.99
CA LEU A 94 -9.66 3.48 -11.73
C LEU A 94 -9.34 4.98 -11.64
N VAL A 95 -8.79 5.57 -12.70
CA VAL A 95 -8.47 7.00 -12.74
C VAL A 95 -9.74 7.83 -12.60
N ARG A 96 -10.83 7.49 -13.31
CA ARG A 96 -12.13 8.17 -13.15
C ARG A 96 -12.64 8.07 -11.72
N LEU A 97 -12.60 6.87 -11.13
CA LEU A 97 -13.04 6.65 -9.76
C LEU A 97 -12.27 7.54 -8.78
N LEU A 98 -10.94 7.57 -8.87
CA LEU A 98 -10.08 8.32 -7.95
C LEU A 98 -10.08 9.84 -8.23
N LEU A 99 -10.46 10.29 -9.42
CA LEU A 99 -10.69 11.72 -9.70
C LEU A 99 -11.99 12.22 -9.07
N LYS A 100 -13.03 11.38 -9.07
CA LYS A 100 -14.33 11.70 -8.44
C LYS A 100 -14.30 11.49 -6.91
N HIS A 101 -13.58 10.46 -6.47
CA HIS A 101 -13.50 9.99 -5.09
C HIS A 101 -12.03 9.78 -4.68
N PRO A 102 -11.23 10.85 -4.59
CA PRO A 102 -9.83 10.74 -4.19
C PRO A 102 -9.61 10.11 -2.81
N GLU A 103 -10.58 10.24 -1.90
CA GLU A 103 -10.60 9.60 -0.59
C GLU A 103 -10.64 8.07 -0.64
N TYR A 104 -10.91 7.47 -1.80
CA TYR A 104 -10.88 6.02 -2.01
C TYR A 104 -9.50 5.49 -2.37
N ALA A 105 -8.52 6.36 -2.61
CA ALA A 105 -7.18 5.92 -2.91
C ALA A 105 -6.60 5.13 -1.72
N PRO A 106 -6.09 3.90 -1.93
CA PRO A 106 -5.48 3.09 -0.89
C PRO A 106 -4.06 3.60 -0.54
N LEU A 107 -3.96 4.89 -0.23
CA LEU A 107 -2.72 5.54 0.21
C LEU A 107 -2.79 5.69 1.72
N THR A 108 -2.02 4.87 2.43
CA THR A 108 -2.03 4.85 3.89
C THR A 108 -1.43 6.12 4.46
N MET A 109 -2.14 6.77 5.38
CA MET A 109 -1.57 7.85 6.19
C MET A 109 -0.35 7.31 6.95
N ARG A 110 0.77 8.03 6.88
CA ARG A 110 2.02 7.64 7.54
C ARG A 110 2.36 8.64 8.65
N PRO A 111 3.00 8.20 9.75
CA PRO A 111 3.54 9.14 10.72
C PRO A 111 4.71 9.92 10.12
N GLY A 112 4.90 11.15 10.60
CA GLY A 112 6.19 11.83 10.52
C GLY A 112 7.24 11.10 11.37
N ASN A 113 8.53 11.36 11.14
CA ASN A 113 9.58 10.70 11.94
C ASN A 113 9.52 11.10 13.42
N ALA A 114 9.09 12.34 13.73
CA ALA A 114 8.90 12.80 15.10
C ALA A 114 7.79 12.02 15.82
N GLU A 115 6.60 11.94 15.19
CA GLU A 115 5.47 11.16 15.71
C GLU A 115 5.85 9.68 15.87
N MET A 116 6.55 9.12 14.88
CA MET A 116 7.04 7.74 14.93
C MET A 116 8.05 7.54 16.07
N PHE A 117 8.93 8.50 16.32
CA PHE A 117 9.86 8.46 17.45
C PHE A 117 9.13 8.50 18.78
N GLU A 118 8.16 9.39 18.95
CA GLU A 118 7.36 9.47 20.17
C GLU A 118 6.61 8.17 20.45
N LEU A 119 6.06 7.53 19.41
CA LEU A 119 5.38 6.25 19.52
C LEU A 119 6.30 5.13 20.01
N ILE A 120 7.53 5.03 19.47
CA ILE A 120 8.43 3.90 19.75
C ILE A 120 9.46 4.18 20.84
N ALA A 121 9.68 5.44 21.25
CA ALA A 121 10.66 5.81 22.27
C ALA A 121 10.53 4.99 23.57
N PRO A 122 9.31 4.69 24.08
CA PRO A 122 9.13 3.83 25.26
C PRO A 122 9.52 2.35 25.06
N LEU A 123 9.71 1.92 23.81
CA LEU A 123 10.05 0.56 23.39
C LEU A 123 11.54 0.42 23.03
N MET A 124 12.26 1.52 22.84
CA MET A 124 13.65 1.49 22.36
C MET A 124 14.61 0.83 23.38
N PRO A 125 15.63 0.09 22.92
CA PRO A 125 16.68 -0.45 23.80
C PRO A 125 17.39 0.64 24.58
N GLY A 126 17.72 0.37 25.85
CA GLY A 126 18.34 1.35 26.76
C GLY A 126 17.36 2.15 27.63
N THR A 127 16.05 1.86 27.54
CA THR A 127 14.99 2.40 28.40
C THR A 127 14.90 1.74 29.79
N GLY A 128 16.01 1.19 30.31
CA GLY A 128 16.03 0.36 31.51
C GLY A 128 16.78 0.94 32.71
N SER A 129 16.06 1.07 33.84
CA SER A 129 16.44 1.32 35.25
C SER A 129 16.48 2.75 35.81
N ASN A 130 16.80 3.80 35.05
CA ASN A 130 16.98 5.17 35.61
C ASN A 130 16.06 6.26 35.04
N GLY A 131 14.95 5.91 34.38
CA GLY A 131 13.96 6.89 33.90
C GLY A 131 14.44 7.86 32.81
N LYS A 132 15.63 7.68 32.23
CA LYS A 132 16.10 8.48 31.09
C LYS A 132 15.53 7.89 29.79
N MET A 133 14.74 8.67 29.05
CA MET A 133 14.30 8.32 27.70
C MET A 133 15.51 7.94 26.83
N ALA A 134 15.35 6.95 25.95
CA ALA A 134 16.36 6.66 24.94
C ALA A 134 16.67 7.93 24.15
N GLY A 135 17.96 8.30 24.07
CA GLY A 135 18.36 9.49 23.34
C GLY A 135 17.99 9.37 21.87
N LYS A 136 17.63 10.50 21.24
CA LYS A 136 17.29 10.61 19.80
C LYS A 136 18.25 9.84 18.88
N GLN A 137 19.53 9.76 19.25
CA GLN A 137 20.56 9.00 18.53
C GLN A 137 20.21 7.53 18.24
N GLY A 138 19.43 6.86 19.10
CA GLY A 138 19.07 5.45 18.92
C GLY A 138 17.98 5.18 17.87
N TYR A 139 17.35 6.22 17.34
CA TYR A 139 16.17 6.07 16.47
C TYR A 139 16.51 5.45 15.10
N ALA A 140 17.41 6.05 14.32
CA ALA A 140 17.76 5.58 12.98
C ALA A 140 18.41 4.18 12.94
N PRO A 141 19.25 3.78 13.93
CA PRO A 141 19.74 2.40 14.06
C PRO A 141 18.68 1.32 13.95
N LEU A 142 17.48 1.56 14.50
CA LEU A 142 16.34 0.63 14.43
C LEU A 142 15.88 0.34 13.00
N PHE A 143 16.22 1.21 12.05
CA PHE A 143 15.78 1.10 10.66
C PHE A 143 16.91 0.84 9.68
N GLY A 144 18.02 0.24 10.11
CA GLY A 144 19.14 -0.04 9.19
C GLY A 144 19.98 1.19 8.82
N ARG A 145 19.94 2.27 9.64
CA ARG A 145 20.65 3.54 9.39
C ARG A 145 21.62 3.88 10.53
N SER A 146 22.53 4.82 10.30
CA SER A 146 23.51 5.24 11.31
C SER A 146 22.90 6.16 12.36
N TYR A 147 23.45 6.17 13.58
CA TYR A 147 22.98 7.05 14.67
C TYR A 147 23.03 8.54 14.29
N VAL A 148 23.98 8.95 13.44
CA VAL A 148 24.09 10.32 12.90
C VAL A 148 22.86 10.68 12.07
N SER A 149 22.28 9.69 11.38
CA SER A 149 21.06 9.87 10.59
C SER A 149 19.84 10.13 11.48
N SER A 150 19.86 9.78 12.77
CA SER A 150 18.73 10.02 13.67
C SER A 150 18.39 11.49 13.80
N TYR A 151 19.40 12.35 13.96
CA TYR A 151 19.16 13.80 14.06
C TYR A 151 18.60 14.39 12.77
N LYS A 152 19.08 13.89 11.62
CA LYS A 152 18.57 14.29 10.30
C LYS A 152 17.14 13.83 10.08
N MET A 153 16.84 12.57 10.39
CA MET A 153 15.49 12.01 10.28
C MET A 153 14.50 12.73 11.20
N LEU A 154 14.93 13.18 12.38
CA LEU A 154 14.09 13.88 13.35
C LEU A 154 14.06 15.41 13.16
N ALA A 155 14.81 15.95 12.19
CA ALA A 155 14.71 17.34 11.81
C ALA A 155 13.48 17.55 10.91
N GLU A 156 12.87 18.73 11.00
CA GLU A 156 11.73 19.10 10.15
C GLU A 156 12.16 19.13 8.66
N ALA A 157 11.25 18.71 7.77
CA ALA A 157 11.39 18.70 6.31
C ALA A 157 12.33 17.67 5.64
N GLU A 158 13.06 16.80 6.36
CA GLU A 158 13.93 15.81 5.70
C GLU A 158 13.23 14.51 5.25
N SER A 159 13.54 14.08 4.01
CA SER A 159 12.93 12.92 3.39
C SER A 159 13.49 11.59 3.93
N THR A 160 12.64 10.77 4.54
CA THR A 160 12.97 9.37 4.89
C THR A 160 13.03 8.50 3.63
N SER A 161 14.02 7.59 3.59
CA SER A 161 14.10 6.61 2.50
C SER A 161 12.89 5.67 2.51
N LEU A 162 12.38 5.31 1.33
CA LEU A 162 11.18 4.49 1.20
C LEU A 162 11.21 3.14 1.94
N PRO A 163 12.30 2.35 1.97
CA PRO A 163 12.32 1.12 2.74
C PRO A 163 12.13 1.35 4.25
N VAL A 164 12.67 2.46 4.78
CA VAL A 164 12.45 2.85 6.18
C VAL A 164 11.00 3.23 6.41
N VAL A 165 10.37 3.95 5.48
CA VAL A 165 8.92 4.25 5.55
C VAL A 165 8.11 2.94 5.61
N ARG A 166 8.50 1.90 4.87
CA ARG A 166 7.81 0.60 4.90
C ARG A 166 8.00 -0.14 6.23
N LEU A 167 9.19 -0.09 6.83
CA LEU A 167 9.40 -0.56 8.19
C LEU A 167 8.56 0.21 9.21
N GLN A 168 8.41 1.53 9.06
CA GLN A 168 7.56 2.34 9.93
C GLN A 168 6.08 1.96 9.78
N LEU A 169 5.58 1.77 8.55
CA LEU A 169 4.20 1.32 8.30
C LEU A 169 3.94 -0.06 8.91
N LEU A 170 4.89 -0.99 8.78
CA LEU A 170 4.82 -2.30 9.41
C LEU A 170 4.66 -2.19 10.93
N ILE A 171 5.55 -1.43 11.59
CA ILE A 171 5.51 -1.25 13.05
C ILE A 171 4.18 -0.63 13.46
N VAL A 172 3.79 0.48 12.85
CA VAL A 172 2.55 1.18 13.16
C VAL A 172 1.33 0.30 12.91
N GLY A 173 1.33 -0.51 11.86
CA GLY A 173 0.25 -1.45 11.58
C GLY A 173 0.11 -2.50 12.68
N ARG A 174 1.21 -3.06 13.18
CA ARG A 174 1.21 -4.04 14.28
C ARG A 174 0.81 -3.42 15.62
N LEU A 175 1.37 -2.27 15.96
CA LEU A 175 1.00 -1.56 17.19
C LEU A 175 -0.48 -1.13 17.17
N GLY A 176 -0.98 -0.69 16.01
CA GLY A 176 -2.38 -0.35 15.79
C GLY A 176 -3.32 -1.55 15.86
N GLU A 177 -2.90 -2.72 15.38
CA GLU A 177 -3.66 -3.96 15.52
C GLU A 177 -3.82 -4.36 16.99
N MET A 178 -2.73 -4.40 17.77
CA MET A 178 -2.79 -4.71 19.20
C MET A 178 -3.65 -3.71 19.96
N PHE A 179 -3.53 -2.41 19.63
CA PHE A 179 -4.39 -1.37 20.19
C PHE A 179 -5.87 -1.63 19.90
N ARG A 180 -6.21 -1.95 18.65
CA ARG A 180 -7.59 -2.26 18.25
C ARG A 180 -8.14 -3.46 19.02
N GLU A 181 -7.39 -4.55 19.06
CA GLU A 181 -7.80 -5.81 19.71
C GLU A 181 -8.05 -5.60 21.21
N LEU A 182 -7.16 -4.88 21.88
CA LEU A 182 -7.32 -4.57 23.29
C LEU A 182 -8.49 -3.60 23.53
N CYS A 183 -8.66 -2.57 22.68
CA CYS A 183 -9.83 -1.68 22.76
C CYS A 183 -11.14 -2.44 22.60
N LEU A 184 -11.25 -3.32 21.60
CA LEU A 184 -12.44 -4.15 21.39
C LEU A 184 -12.74 -5.04 22.60
N THR A 185 -11.70 -5.58 23.25
CA THR A 185 -11.84 -6.34 24.50
C THR A 185 -12.43 -5.46 25.62
N LYS A 186 -11.92 -4.25 25.83
CA LYS A 186 -12.46 -3.31 26.82
C LYS A 186 -13.88 -2.85 26.50
N VAL A 187 -14.21 -2.68 25.22
CA VAL A 187 -15.59 -2.38 24.79
C VAL A 187 -16.55 -3.51 25.18
N GLN A 188 -16.17 -4.77 24.97
CA GLN A 188 -17.01 -5.92 25.33
C GLN A 188 -17.22 -6.04 26.85
N GLN A 189 -16.26 -5.56 27.64
CA GLN A 189 -16.31 -5.55 29.10
C GLN A 189 -16.97 -4.29 29.68
N ALA A 190 -17.30 -3.30 28.84
CA ALA A 190 -17.81 -2.02 29.29
C ALA A 190 -19.23 -2.16 29.89
N ALA A 191 -19.39 -1.73 31.14
CA ALA A 191 -20.70 -1.68 31.79
C ALA A 191 -21.61 -0.55 31.25
N LYS A 192 -21.02 0.47 30.61
CA LYS A 192 -21.73 1.60 30.00
C LYS A 192 -21.66 1.49 28.48
N LYS A 193 -22.66 2.07 27.81
CA LYS A 193 -22.65 2.18 26.35
C LYS A 193 -21.42 2.98 25.89
N VAL A 194 -20.59 2.36 25.07
CA VAL A 194 -19.45 3.00 24.40
C VAL A 194 -19.97 3.89 23.26
N PRO A 195 -19.38 5.08 23.03
CA PRO A 195 -19.79 5.95 21.93
C PRO A 195 -19.70 5.27 20.57
N ASP A 196 -20.69 5.51 19.70
CA ASP A 196 -20.81 4.82 18.41
C ASP A 196 -19.61 5.13 17.48
N TYR A 197 -18.99 6.32 17.60
CA TYR A 197 -17.80 6.69 16.82
C TYR A 197 -16.60 5.79 17.11
N VAL A 198 -16.44 5.32 18.36
CA VAL A 198 -15.34 4.42 18.75
C VAL A 198 -15.47 3.11 17.98
N MET A 199 -16.69 2.56 17.92
CA MET A 199 -16.95 1.32 17.20
C MET A 199 -16.76 1.47 15.69
N GLN A 200 -17.15 2.61 15.13
CA GLN A 200 -16.92 2.92 13.72
C GLN A 200 -15.42 2.99 13.41
N SER A 201 -14.65 3.74 14.21
CA SER A 201 -13.19 3.84 14.03
C SER A 201 -12.49 2.50 14.22
N LEU A 202 -12.80 1.74 15.26
CA LEU A 202 -12.20 0.40 15.47
C LEU A 202 -12.52 -0.56 14.32
N LYS A 203 -13.69 -0.42 13.68
CA LYS A 203 -14.08 -1.22 12.52
C LYS A 203 -13.34 -0.78 11.25
N HIS A 204 -13.14 0.52 11.03
CA HIS A 204 -12.72 1.04 9.72
C HIS A 204 -11.27 1.52 9.66
N ASP A 205 -10.78 2.19 10.70
CA ASP A 205 -9.47 2.83 10.75
C ASP A 205 -8.37 1.82 11.09
N ALA A 206 -7.19 1.97 10.50
CA ALA A 206 -6.04 1.09 10.70
C ALA A 206 -4.71 1.86 10.73
N GLY A 207 -3.66 1.21 11.22
CA GLY A 207 -2.31 1.76 11.24
C GLY A 207 -2.24 3.13 11.90
N TRP A 208 -1.65 4.12 11.23
CA TRP A 208 -1.40 5.43 11.83
C TRP A 208 -2.68 6.21 12.09
N GLN A 209 -3.67 6.07 11.20
CA GLN A 209 -4.97 6.73 11.37
C GLN A 209 -5.63 6.34 12.70
N LEU A 210 -5.55 5.06 13.04
CA LEU A 210 -6.09 4.55 14.29
C LEU A 210 -5.26 5.02 15.51
N LEU A 211 -3.93 4.88 15.44
CA LEU A 211 -3.06 5.24 16.58
C LEU A 211 -3.04 6.74 16.86
N ARG A 212 -3.14 7.59 15.83
CA ARG A 212 -3.24 9.05 15.99
C ARG A 212 -4.50 9.47 16.74
N ALA A 213 -5.58 8.69 16.62
CA ALA A 213 -6.85 8.92 17.32
C ALA A 213 -6.93 8.22 18.68
N ARG A 214 -5.85 7.57 19.15
CA ARG A 214 -5.85 6.74 20.37
C ARG A 214 -6.49 7.42 21.56
N ASP A 215 -6.12 8.67 21.83
CA ASP A 215 -6.57 9.39 23.02
C ASP A 215 -8.09 9.64 22.94
N SER A 216 -8.61 10.07 21.78
CA SER A 216 -10.05 10.19 21.52
C SER A 216 -10.80 8.85 21.53
N LEU A 217 -10.13 7.73 21.26
CA LEU A 217 -10.74 6.40 21.25
C LEU A 217 -10.72 5.72 22.62
N THR A 218 -10.08 6.34 23.61
CA THR A 218 -9.95 5.82 24.99
C THR A 218 -10.53 6.77 26.03
N ASP A 219 -10.96 7.97 25.65
CA ASP A 219 -11.56 9.00 26.51
C ASP A 219 -12.82 8.56 27.29
N TRP A 220 -13.55 7.57 26.78
CA TRP A 220 -14.73 7.00 27.41
C TRP A 220 -14.39 6.04 28.56
N MET A 221 -13.13 5.61 28.67
CA MET A 221 -12.69 4.69 29.73
C MET A 221 -12.52 5.45 31.05
N PRO A 222 -13.06 4.94 32.18
CA PRO A 222 -12.73 5.47 33.50
C PRO A 222 -11.22 5.37 33.78
N ASP A 223 -10.66 6.30 34.57
CA ASP A 223 -9.22 6.41 34.84
C ASP A 223 -8.57 5.07 35.22
N VAL A 224 -9.16 4.31 36.14
CA VAL A 224 -8.63 2.99 36.57
C VAL A 224 -8.56 2.00 35.40
N VAL A 225 -9.59 1.98 34.54
CA VAL A 225 -9.64 1.11 33.37
C VAL A 225 -8.61 1.56 32.32
N PHE A 226 -8.45 2.88 32.16
CA PHE A 226 -7.47 3.46 31.23
C PHE A 226 -6.02 3.18 31.67
N GLU A 227 -5.73 3.25 32.97
CA GLU A 227 -4.42 2.91 33.52
C GLU A 227 -4.07 1.44 33.28
N GLU A 228 -4.99 0.53 33.58
CA GLU A 228 -4.83 -0.90 33.29
C GLU A 228 -4.65 -1.16 31.79
N PHE A 229 -5.50 -0.55 30.96
CA PHE A 229 -5.41 -0.63 29.49
C PHE A 229 -4.04 -0.16 28.99
N SER A 230 -3.56 0.99 29.47
CA SER A 230 -2.31 1.58 29.03
C SER A 230 -1.10 0.73 29.44
N ALA A 231 -1.12 0.17 30.64
CA ALA A 231 -0.08 -0.75 31.12
C ALA A 231 -0.05 -2.04 30.31
N GLU A 232 -1.22 -2.63 30.04
CA GLU A 232 -1.36 -3.85 29.25
C GLU A 232 -0.93 -3.62 27.80
N LEU A 233 -1.38 -2.54 27.16
CA LEU A 233 -1.00 -2.17 25.80
C LEU A 233 0.50 -1.99 25.68
N LEU A 234 1.11 -1.23 26.59
CA LEU A 234 2.56 -1.00 26.58
C LEU A 234 3.33 -2.32 26.78
N SER A 235 2.82 -3.22 27.62
CA SER A 235 3.40 -4.55 27.80
C SER A 235 3.35 -5.36 26.50
N GLN A 236 2.20 -5.43 25.84
CA GLN A 236 2.05 -6.15 24.55
C GLN A 236 2.97 -5.56 23.48
N TRP A 237 3.00 -4.22 23.36
CA TRP A 237 3.89 -3.51 22.44
C TRP A 237 5.36 -3.83 22.71
N ARG A 238 5.79 -3.82 23.97
CA ARG A 238 7.18 -4.16 24.35
C ARG A 238 7.51 -5.61 24.03
N THR A 239 6.63 -6.55 24.33
CA THR A 239 6.82 -7.98 24.03
C THR A 239 7.04 -8.17 22.54
N TRP A 240 6.12 -7.71 21.70
CA TRP A 240 6.27 -7.84 20.24
C TRP A 240 7.51 -7.11 19.71
N PHE A 241 7.76 -5.87 20.16
CA PHE A 241 8.89 -5.10 19.67
C PHE A 241 10.23 -5.78 20.00
N ASN A 242 10.37 -6.31 21.22
CA ASN A 242 11.58 -7.01 21.65
C ASN A 242 11.73 -8.39 21.00
N GLU A 243 10.68 -9.21 21.05
CA GLU A 243 10.74 -10.62 20.67
C GLU A 243 10.65 -10.81 19.15
N CYS A 244 9.98 -9.91 18.43
CA CYS A 244 9.80 -10.01 16.98
C CYS A 244 10.70 -9.02 16.23
N TYR A 245 10.47 -7.72 16.40
CA TYR A 245 11.13 -6.70 15.59
C TYR A 245 12.63 -6.60 15.85
N LEU A 246 13.03 -6.47 17.12
CA LEU A 246 14.44 -6.38 17.49
C LEU A 246 15.18 -7.70 17.24
N THR A 247 14.53 -8.86 17.37
CA THR A 247 15.13 -10.13 16.97
C THR A 247 15.47 -10.15 15.47
N ALA A 248 14.56 -9.70 14.59
CA ALA A 248 14.87 -9.59 13.17
C ALA A 248 16.02 -8.60 12.89
N LEU A 249 16.10 -7.50 13.65
CA LEU A 249 17.21 -6.55 13.57
C LEU A 249 18.55 -7.17 13.99
N ARG A 250 18.56 -7.96 15.08
CA ARG A 250 19.76 -8.68 15.55
C ARG A 250 20.21 -9.71 14.51
N ASP A 251 19.29 -10.48 13.96
CA ASP A 251 19.58 -11.48 12.94
C ASP A 251 20.14 -10.84 11.66
N GLU A 252 19.62 -9.67 11.28
CA GLU A 252 20.16 -8.90 10.15
C GLU A 252 21.57 -8.36 10.43
N ALA A 253 21.88 -7.96 11.66
CA ALA A 253 23.24 -7.57 12.06
C ALA A 253 24.21 -8.76 11.97
N LEU A 254 23.81 -9.93 12.48
CA LEU A 254 24.60 -11.16 12.38
C LEU A 254 24.83 -11.58 10.93
N SER A 255 23.83 -11.45 10.06
CA SER A 255 23.96 -11.73 8.62
C SER A 255 24.98 -10.84 7.90
N ARG A 256 25.37 -9.73 8.54
CA ARG A 256 26.36 -8.76 8.06
C ARG A 256 27.69 -8.89 8.77
N ASP A 257 27.88 -9.92 9.59
CA ASP A 257 29.09 -10.12 10.39
C ASP A 257 29.33 -8.93 11.34
N LEU A 258 28.24 -8.37 11.88
CA LEU A 258 28.27 -7.23 12.80
C LEU A 258 27.78 -7.66 14.18
N ASP A 259 28.34 -7.00 15.20
CA ASP A 259 27.92 -7.10 16.60
C ASP A 259 26.53 -6.44 16.77
N PRO A 260 25.47 -7.21 17.13
CA PRO A 260 24.11 -6.70 17.22
C PRO A 260 23.95 -5.54 18.20
N ASP A 261 24.64 -5.57 19.33
CA ASP A 261 24.51 -4.54 20.37
C ASP A 261 25.17 -3.23 19.92
N LYS A 262 26.32 -3.32 19.24
CA LYS A 262 26.96 -2.15 18.61
C LYS A 262 26.11 -1.57 17.48
N VAL A 263 25.46 -2.41 16.70
CA VAL A 263 24.60 -1.97 15.60
C VAL A 263 23.33 -1.30 16.13
N ALA A 264 22.70 -1.84 17.17
CA ALA A 264 21.55 -1.21 17.82
C ALA A 264 21.87 0.20 18.37
N LEU A 265 23.10 0.42 18.84
CA LEU A 265 23.53 1.72 19.39
C LEU A 265 24.05 2.70 18.33
N LYS A 266 24.92 2.23 17.41
CA LYS A 266 25.64 3.10 16.47
C LYS A 266 25.10 3.05 15.03
N GLY A 267 24.38 1.99 14.66
CA GLY A 267 23.80 1.86 13.33
C GLY A 267 24.84 1.76 12.20
N ASN A 268 26.01 1.18 12.46
CA ASN A 268 27.07 1.04 11.46
C ASN A 268 26.79 -0.12 10.48
N TRP A 269 25.71 -0.04 9.72
CA TRP A 269 25.23 -1.04 8.76
C TRP A 269 26.05 -1.08 7.45
N THR A 270 27.38 -1.11 7.56
CA THR A 270 28.30 -0.82 6.45
C THR A 270 28.85 -2.04 5.72
N ASN A 271 28.77 -3.25 6.31
CA ASN A 271 29.25 -4.45 5.61
C ASN A 271 28.33 -4.79 4.42
N ARG A 272 28.86 -4.54 3.22
CA ARG A 272 28.28 -4.92 1.92
C ARG A 272 29.29 -5.70 1.08
N LYS A 273 30.21 -6.41 1.72
CA LYS A 273 31.14 -7.29 1.01
C LYS A 273 30.37 -8.40 0.31
N ASN A 274 30.95 -8.91 -0.78
CA ASN A 274 30.44 -10.11 -1.44
C ASN A 274 30.50 -11.27 -0.44
N VAL A 275 29.52 -12.16 -0.55
CA VAL A 275 29.44 -13.42 0.21
C VAL A 275 29.66 -14.54 -0.80
N GLU A 276 30.68 -15.35 -0.60
CA GLU A 276 30.91 -16.50 -1.46
C GLU A 276 29.99 -17.66 -1.05
N PRO A 277 29.59 -18.56 -1.98
CA PRO A 277 28.69 -19.66 -1.66
C PRO A 277 29.19 -20.57 -0.53
N ALA A 278 30.50 -20.72 -0.38
CA ALA A 278 31.11 -21.47 0.72
C ALA A 278 30.85 -20.81 2.09
N ASP A 279 30.78 -19.48 2.14
CA ASP A 279 30.56 -18.73 3.39
C ASP A 279 29.12 -18.89 3.90
N LEU A 280 28.17 -19.20 3.02
CA LEU A 280 26.76 -19.36 3.38
C LEU A 280 26.52 -20.50 4.38
N GLN A 281 27.43 -21.48 4.42
CA GLN A 281 27.39 -22.60 5.38
C GLN A 281 27.68 -22.15 6.82
N ASN A 282 28.27 -20.96 7.00
CA ASN A 282 28.60 -20.42 8.32
C ASN A 282 27.41 -19.69 8.99
N TYR A 283 26.28 -19.55 8.30
CA TYR A 283 25.10 -18.84 8.80
C TYR A 283 23.95 -19.81 9.08
N ASP A 284 23.26 -19.57 10.18
CA ASP A 284 21.98 -20.22 10.46
C ASP A 284 20.92 -19.75 9.47
N ARG A 285 19.85 -20.54 9.32
CA ARG A 285 18.71 -20.20 8.45
C ARG A 285 18.15 -18.80 8.73
N ALA A 286 18.10 -18.39 10.01
CA ALA A 286 17.59 -17.08 10.41
C ALA A 286 18.55 -15.92 10.14
N THR A 287 19.86 -16.19 9.99
CA THR A 287 20.93 -15.19 9.86
C THR A 287 21.63 -15.25 8.50
N GLN A 288 21.14 -16.08 7.56
CA GLN A 288 21.67 -16.09 6.20
C GLN A 288 21.61 -14.69 5.56
N PRO A 289 22.70 -14.23 4.89
CA PRO A 289 22.72 -12.96 4.20
C PRO A 289 21.63 -12.85 3.13
N ILE A 290 20.96 -11.70 3.06
CA ILE A 290 20.01 -11.42 1.98
C ILE A 290 20.76 -10.76 0.82
N LEU A 291 20.77 -11.45 -0.31
CA LEU A 291 21.60 -11.18 -1.49
C LEU A 291 20.72 -10.89 -2.71
N GLY A 292 21.36 -10.57 -3.84
CA GLY A 292 20.70 -10.35 -5.13
C GLY A 292 20.54 -11.60 -6.01
N CYS A 293 21.08 -12.75 -5.60
CA CYS A 293 21.01 -14.01 -6.36
C CYS A 293 19.59 -14.60 -6.36
N GLU A 294 19.31 -15.49 -7.31
CA GLU A 294 17.95 -15.95 -7.64
C GLU A 294 17.27 -16.74 -6.51
N ASP A 295 18.08 -17.45 -5.72
CA ASP A 295 17.70 -18.28 -4.58
C ASP A 295 17.59 -17.48 -3.26
N SER A 296 17.99 -16.21 -3.24
CA SER A 296 17.87 -15.39 -2.03
C SER A 296 16.44 -14.95 -1.77
N LEU A 297 16.08 -14.77 -0.49
CA LEU A 297 14.77 -14.27 -0.03
C LEU A 297 14.32 -13.00 -0.78
N PHE A 298 15.26 -12.12 -1.12
CA PHE A 298 14.98 -10.90 -1.88
C PHE A 298 14.41 -11.18 -3.28
N SER A 299 14.94 -12.20 -3.96
CA SER A 299 14.56 -12.56 -5.32
C SER A 299 13.22 -13.26 -5.39
N ILE A 300 12.94 -14.12 -4.41
CA ILE A 300 11.68 -14.88 -4.34
C ILE A 300 10.55 -14.10 -3.66
N PHE A 301 10.83 -12.96 -3.03
CA PHE A 301 9.87 -12.14 -2.27
C PHE A 301 8.54 -11.94 -3.00
N ARG A 302 8.58 -11.55 -4.28
CA ARG A 302 7.36 -11.31 -5.07
C ARG A 302 6.47 -12.55 -5.13
N GLU A 303 7.06 -13.71 -5.39
CA GLU A 303 6.35 -14.97 -5.58
C GLU A 303 5.88 -15.56 -4.26
N SER A 304 6.73 -15.52 -3.22
CA SER A 304 6.39 -15.98 -1.87
C SER A 304 5.19 -15.24 -1.26
N PHE A 305 4.96 -13.99 -1.65
CA PHE A 305 3.85 -13.17 -1.16
C PHE A 305 2.72 -12.96 -2.19
N GLY A 306 2.75 -13.63 -3.34
CA GLY A 306 1.69 -13.53 -4.36
C GLY A 306 1.50 -12.13 -4.96
N LEU A 307 2.56 -11.33 -4.98
CA LEU A 307 2.54 -9.93 -5.37
C LEU A 307 2.78 -9.75 -6.87
N THR A 308 2.23 -8.69 -7.46
CA THR A 308 2.70 -8.19 -8.76
C THR A 308 4.07 -7.54 -8.63
N SER A 309 4.75 -7.28 -9.74
CA SER A 309 6.01 -6.53 -9.69
C SER A 309 5.83 -5.11 -9.11
N ALA A 310 4.73 -4.43 -9.43
CA ALA A 310 4.45 -3.10 -8.89
C ALA A 310 4.20 -3.15 -7.37
N GLU A 311 3.48 -4.19 -6.92
CA GLU A 311 3.25 -4.48 -5.51
C GLU A 311 4.54 -4.75 -4.75
N ALA A 312 5.40 -5.63 -5.27
CA ALA A 312 6.67 -5.97 -4.63
C ALA A 312 7.59 -4.75 -4.51
N PHE A 313 7.71 -3.94 -5.56
CA PHE A 313 8.52 -2.71 -5.52
C PHE A 313 7.97 -1.70 -4.53
N TRP A 314 6.65 -1.54 -4.48
CA TRP A 314 6.01 -0.64 -3.54
C TRP A 314 6.16 -1.15 -2.11
N ALA A 315 5.90 -2.43 -1.83
CA ALA A 315 6.01 -3.05 -0.51
C ALA A 315 7.43 -2.98 0.06
N LEU A 316 8.45 -3.18 -0.78
CA LEU A 316 9.86 -3.04 -0.38
C LEU A 316 10.35 -1.59 -0.32
N GLY A 317 9.59 -0.63 -0.86
CA GLY A 317 10.01 0.76 -0.98
C GLY A 317 11.19 0.93 -1.95
N LEU A 318 11.27 0.09 -2.99
CA LEU A 318 12.37 0.09 -3.94
C LEU A 318 11.95 0.63 -5.30
N GLN A 319 12.80 1.47 -5.88
CA GLN A 319 12.68 1.80 -7.31
C GLN A 319 13.14 0.61 -8.16
N VAL A 320 12.56 0.48 -9.36
CA VAL A 320 12.91 -0.57 -10.35
C VAL A 320 14.42 -0.63 -10.59
N LYS A 321 15.08 0.52 -10.76
CA LYS A 321 16.54 0.60 -10.97
C LYS A 321 17.33 0.06 -9.77
N ALA A 322 16.88 0.30 -8.54
CA ALA A 322 17.54 -0.20 -7.34
C ALA A 322 17.38 -1.73 -7.22
N PHE A 323 16.18 -2.25 -7.50
CA PHE A 323 15.92 -3.69 -7.49
C PHE A 323 16.84 -4.44 -8.46
N TYR A 324 16.90 -4.01 -9.72
CA TYR A 324 17.78 -4.66 -10.70
C TYR A 324 19.26 -4.46 -10.43
N ARG A 325 19.65 -3.34 -9.80
CA ARG A 325 21.04 -3.14 -9.34
C ARG A 325 21.43 -4.20 -8.30
N PHE A 326 20.55 -4.54 -7.36
CA PHE A 326 20.80 -5.62 -6.41
C PHE A 326 20.91 -6.97 -7.13
N ARG A 327 19.99 -7.27 -8.06
CA ARG A 327 20.05 -8.49 -8.88
C ARG A 327 21.36 -8.64 -9.69
N GLN A 328 21.85 -7.54 -10.27
CA GLN A 328 23.13 -7.53 -11.01
C GLN A 328 24.34 -7.78 -10.10
N ARG A 329 24.23 -7.45 -8.81
CA ARG A 329 25.26 -7.71 -7.80
C ARG A 329 24.86 -8.91 -6.96
N ALA A 330 24.67 -10.04 -7.65
CA ALA A 330 24.04 -11.24 -7.08
C ALA A 330 24.62 -11.71 -5.75
N ARG A 331 25.96 -11.62 -5.57
CA ARG A 331 26.67 -12.04 -4.34
C ARG A 331 26.81 -10.94 -3.29
N GLN A 332 26.34 -9.72 -3.55
CA GLN A 332 26.42 -8.61 -2.63
C GLN A 332 25.17 -8.55 -1.74
N ARG A 333 25.37 -8.27 -0.45
CA ARG A 333 24.27 -7.97 0.47
C ARG A 333 23.49 -6.76 0.00
N ILE A 334 22.16 -6.85 -0.01
CA ILE A 334 21.30 -5.70 -0.30
C ILE A 334 21.39 -4.66 0.82
N ASP A 335 20.77 -3.49 0.67
CA ASP A 335 20.81 -2.47 1.71
C ASP A 335 20.07 -2.90 2.99
N ALA A 336 20.58 -2.50 4.16
CA ALA A 336 20.10 -2.96 5.46
C ALA A 336 18.61 -2.71 5.72
N PRO A 337 18.03 -1.53 5.41
CA PRO A 337 16.59 -1.32 5.57
C PRO A 337 15.74 -2.33 4.77
N SER A 338 16.08 -2.57 3.50
CA SER A 338 15.36 -3.53 2.66
C SER A 338 15.54 -4.98 3.14
N ALA A 339 16.77 -5.35 3.52
CA ALA A 339 17.06 -6.68 4.06
C ALA A 339 16.31 -6.94 5.38
N LEU A 340 16.30 -5.97 6.30
CA LEU A 340 15.54 -6.07 7.55
C LEU A 340 14.05 -6.30 7.30
N LEU A 341 13.46 -5.55 6.35
CA LEU A 341 12.05 -5.71 5.98
C LEU A 341 11.77 -7.11 5.39
N VAL A 342 12.59 -7.55 4.44
CA VAL A 342 12.47 -8.89 3.84
C VAL A 342 12.61 -9.97 4.92
N ARG A 343 13.63 -9.87 5.78
CA ARG A 343 13.86 -10.83 6.87
C ARG A 343 12.67 -10.90 7.82
N TYR A 344 12.16 -9.75 8.24
CA TYR A 344 11.00 -9.68 9.12
C TYR A 344 9.79 -10.36 8.47
N LEU A 345 9.46 -10.01 7.23
CA LEU A 345 8.27 -10.54 6.55
C LEU A 345 8.38 -12.04 6.28
N PHE A 346 9.55 -12.58 5.95
CA PHE A 346 9.71 -14.03 5.81
C PHE A 346 9.55 -14.79 7.14
N ARG A 347 9.79 -14.13 8.27
CA ARG A 347 9.56 -14.71 9.60
C ARG A 347 8.10 -14.58 10.05
N TYR A 348 7.46 -13.46 9.70
CA TYR A 348 6.09 -13.13 10.06
C TYR A 348 5.30 -12.77 8.78
N PRO A 349 4.97 -13.76 7.92
CA PRO A 349 4.43 -13.49 6.60
C PRO A 349 3.07 -12.79 6.61
N ASP A 350 2.24 -13.06 7.61
CA ASP A 350 0.91 -12.46 7.74
C ASP A 350 0.98 -10.94 7.95
N ASP A 351 2.08 -10.42 8.48
CA ASP A 351 2.26 -8.99 8.76
C ASP A 351 2.39 -8.14 7.49
N ILE A 352 2.53 -8.77 6.31
CA ILE A 352 2.51 -8.04 5.02
C ILE A 352 1.20 -7.26 4.84
N ARG A 353 0.10 -7.70 5.47
CA ARG A 353 -1.21 -7.04 5.45
C ARG A 353 -1.18 -5.61 5.98
N HIS A 354 -0.19 -5.27 6.81
CA HIS A 354 0.00 -3.93 7.36
C HIS A 354 0.67 -2.96 6.37
N ILE A 355 1.26 -3.50 5.31
CA ILE A 355 1.87 -2.72 4.23
C ILE A 355 0.89 -2.66 3.06
N ILE A 356 0.41 -3.81 2.60
CA ILE A 356 -0.46 -3.95 1.43
C ILE A 356 -1.61 -4.90 1.75
N PRO A 357 -2.87 -4.52 1.51
CA PRO A 357 -4.01 -5.39 1.78
C PRO A 357 -4.00 -6.62 0.87
N ALA A 358 -4.48 -7.74 1.42
CA ALA A 358 -4.69 -8.95 0.64
C ALA A 358 -5.73 -8.71 -0.47
N PRO A 359 -5.52 -9.23 -1.68
CA PRO A 359 -6.49 -9.11 -2.74
C PRO A 359 -7.79 -9.84 -2.38
N PRO A 360 -8.97 -9.24 -2.57
CA PRO A 360 -10.23 -9.93 -2.29
C PRO A 360 -10.46 -11.06 -3.29
N SER A 361 -11.25 -12.06 -2.90
CA SER A 361 -11.76 -13.08 -3.81
C SER A 361 -12.76 -12.47 -4.79
N GLY A 362 -12.69 -12.86 -6.06
CA GLY A 362 -13.64 -12.36 -7.07
C GLY A 362 -15.06 -12.88 -6.89
N GLU A 363 -15.22 -14.10 -6.36
CA GLU A 363 -16.48 -14.66 -5.83
C GLU A 363 -17.15 -13.68 -4.85
N SER A 364 -16.39 -13.23 -3.86
CA SER A 364 -16.89 -12.31 -2.83
C SER A 364 -17.29 -10.95 -3.43
N ILE A 365 -16.52 -10.44 -4.40
CA ILE A 365 -16.87 -9.20 -5.12
C ILE A 365 -18.18 -9.39 -5.90
N LEU A 366 -18.33 -10.49 -6.63
CA LEU A 366 -19.53 -10.78 -7.40
C LEU A 366 -20.77 -10.88 -6.50
N GLN A 367 -20.68 -11.65 -5.41
CA GLN A 367 -21.77 -11.77 -4.44
C GLN A 367 -22.15 -10.41 -3.85
N SER A 368 -21.15 -9.59 -3.51
CA SER A 368 -21.41 -8.24 -3.00
C SER A 368 -22.09 -7.34 -4.04
N ILE A 369 -21.76 -7.46 -5.33
CA ILE A 369 -22.43 -6.70 -6.39
C ILE A 369 -23.87 -7.21 -6.54
N GLN A 370 -24.10 -8.52 -6.52
CA GLN A 370 -25.41 -9.13 -6.68
C GLN A 370 -26.38 -8.82 -5.52
N GLN A 371 -25.84 -8.52 -4.33
CA GLN A 371 -26.63 -7.97 -3.23
C GLN A 371 -27.18 -6.57 -3.53
N ASP A 372 -26.43 -5.74 -4.26
CA ASP A 372 -26.85 -4.39 -4.65
C ASP A 372 -27.67 -4.39 -5.95
N ASP A 373 -27.37 -5.31 -6.87
CA ASP A 373 -28.04 -5.50 -8.16
C ASP A 373 -28.26 -6.99 -8.44
N PRO A 374 -29.42 -7.55 -8.04
CA PRO A 374 -29.73 -8.96 -8.26
C PRO A 374 -29.78 -9.39 -9.73
N ALA A 375 -29.87 -8.44 -10.68
CA ALA A 375 -29.85 -8.73 -12.11
C ALA A 375 -28.42 -8.82 -12.67
N PHE A 376 -27.40 -8.47 -11.88
CA PHE A 376 -26.01 -8.49 -12.30
C PHE A 376 -25.52 -9.92 -12.56
N ARG A 377 -25.08 -10.16 -13.80
CA ARG A 377 -24.64 -11.49 -14.25
C ARG A 377 -23.13 -11.65 -14.04
N THR A 378 -22.70 -12.88 -13.76
CA THR A 378 -21.26 -13.22 -13.69
C THR A 378 -20.49 -12.70 -14.90
N SER A 379 -21.06 -12.81 -16.11
CA SER A 379 -20.44 -12.33 -17.36
C SER A 379 -20.18 -10.82 -17.44
N GLN A 380 -20.74 -10.02 -16.54
CA GLN A 380 -20.56 -8.57 -16.47
C GLN A 380 -19.41 -8.16 -15.54
N LEU A 381 -18.88 -9.09 -14.74
CA LEU A 381 -17.83 -8.81 -13.76
C LEU A 381 -16.52 -8.36 -14.43
N GLY A 382 -16.04 -9.07 -15.45
CA GLY A 382 -14.86 -8.66 -16.22
C GLY A 382 -15.03 -7.25 -16.83
N PRO A 383 -16.12 -6.99 -17.59
CA PRO A 383 -16.46 -5.68 -18.12
C PRO A 383 -16.46 -4.55 -17.09
N MET A 384 -17.09 -4.76 -15.93
CA MET A 384 -17.14 -3.78 -14.83
C MET A 384 -15.75 -3.37 -14.32
N PHE A 385 -14.77 -4.27 -14.40
CA PHE A 385 -13.39 -4.04 -13.97
C PHE A 385 -12.42 -3.81 -15.13
N GLY A 386 -12.94 -3.48 -16.32
CA GLY A 386 -12.12 -3.07 -17.47
C GLY A 386 -11.48 -4.22 -18.26
N ALA A 387 -12.07 -5.41 -18.22
CA ALA A 387 -11.67 -6.58 -19.01
C ALA A 387 -12.82 -7.10 -19.88
N SER A 388 -12.54 -8.14 -20.68
CA SER A 388 -13.55 -8.75 -21.53
C SER A 388 -14.53 -9.63 -20.73
N ARG A 389 -15.69 -9.90 -21.34
CA ARG A 389 -16.70 -10.81 -20.81
C ARG A 389 -16.14 -12.18 -20.40
N VAL A 390 -15.21 -12.74 -21.17
CA VAL A 390 -14.64 -14.09 -20.92
C VAL A 390 -13.85 -14.13 -19.62
N MET A 391 -13.11 -13.07 -19.29
CA MET A 391 -12.32 -12.97 -18.05
C MET A 391 -13.18 -12.97 -16.79
N SER A 392 -14.49 -12.77 -16.92
CA SER A 392 -15.39 -12.71 -15.77
C SER A 392 -15.52 -14.04 -15.03
N TYR A 393 -15.47 -15.16 -15.76
CA TYR A 393 -15.61 -16.49 -15.15
C TYR A 393 -14.35 -16.90 -14.39
N GLU A 394 -13.17 -16.55 -14.91
CA GLU A 394 -11.90 -16.74 -14.19
C GLU A 394 -11.84 -15.82 -12.97
N PHE A 395 -12.30 -14.57 -13.11
CA PHE A 395 -12.37 -13.64 -11.98
C PHE A 395 -13.32 -14.16 -10.89
N ALA A 396 -14.49 -14.67 -11.25
CA ALA A 396 -15.47 -15.17 -10.28
C ALA A 396 -15.15 -16.56 -9.68
N ALA A 397 -14.00 -17.17 -9.98
CA ALA A 397 -13.68 -18.50 -9.50
C ALA A 397 -13.40 -18.52 -7.98
N ASP A 398 -14.05 -19.44 -7.26
CA ASP A 398 -14.15 -19.53 -5.79
C ASP A 398 -12.80 -19.73 -5.05
N GLN A 399 -11.73 -20.09 -5.77
CA GLN A 399 -10.41 -20.36 -5.18
C GLN A 399 -9.32 -19.36 -5.56
N ASN A 400 -9.65 -18.36 -6.38
CA ASN A 400 -8.65 -17.42 -6.90
C ASN A 400 -8.83 -16.03 -6.28
N SER A 401 -7.71 -15.45 -5.88
CA SER A 401 -7.66 -14.00 -5.65
C SER A 401 -8.02 -13.25 -6.93
N SER A 402 -8.55 -12.04 -6.78
CA SER A 402 -8.83 -11.14 -7.91
C SER A 402 -7.64 -11.10 -8.90
N PRO A 403 -7.90 -11.26 -10.22
CA PRO A 403 -6.85 -11.22 -11.24
C PRO A 403 -6.03 -9.93 -11.16
N PHE A 404 -4.75 -10.00 -11.55
CA PHE A 404 -3.83 -8.86 -11.43
C PHE A 404 -4.37 -7.56 -12.05
N PHE A 405 -5.08 -7.62 -13.18
CA PHE A 405 -5.63 -6.41 -13.81
C PHE A 405 -6.73 -5.73 -12.99
N ALA A 406 -7.56 -6.49 -12.27
CA ALA A 406 -8.70 -6.00 -11.50
C ALA A 406 -8.36 -5.73 -10.03
N ARG A 407 -7.26 -6.33 -9.54
CA ARG A 407 -6.87 -6.37 -8.13
C ARG A 407 -7.02 -5.05 -7.38
N ARG A 408 -6.60 -3.93 -7.98
CA ARG A 408 -6.65 -2.60 -7.34
C ARG A 408 -8.06 -2.07 -7.19
N LEU A 409 -8.82 -2.06 -8.28
CA LEU A 409 -10.24 -1.70 -8.26
C LEU A 409 -11.02 -2.63 -7.32
N ALA A 410 -10.74 -3.93 -7.31
CA ALA A 410 -11.41 -4.88 -6.44
C ALA A 410 -11.09 -4.63 -4.96
N THR A 411 -9.83 -4.30 -4.64
CA THR A 411 -9.42 -3.91 -3.28
C THR A 411 -10.17 -2.66 -2.81
N ILE A 412 -10.21 -1.62 -3.65
CA ILE A 412 -10.97 -0.39 -3.36
C ILE A 412 -12.45 -0.72 -3.20
N TYR A 413 -13.02 -1.55 -4.08
CA TYR A 413 -14.41 -1.99 -4.01
C TYR A 413 -14.72 -2.63 -2.66
N ALA A 414 -13.96 -3.65 -2.27
CA ALA A 414 -14.17 -4.38 -1.02
C ALA A 414 -14.03 -3.45 0.20
N GLU A 415 -13.02 -2.56 0.19
CA GLU A 415 -12.79 -1.62 1.28
C GLU A 415 -13.93 -0.61 1.43
N GLN A 416 -14.36 0.02 0.33
CA GLN A 416 -15.41 1.04 0.37
C GLN A 416 -16.77 0.41 0.66
N LYS A 417 -17.03 -0.80 0.16
CA LYS A 417 -18.23 -1.57 0.53
C LYS A 417 -18.26 -1.83 2.04
N ARG A 418 -17.14 -2.25 2.62
CA ARG A 418 -17.01 -2.47 4.07
C ARG A 418 -17.26 -1.19 4.86
N ARG A 419 -16.86 -0.03 4.34
CA ARG A 419 -17.12 1.32 4.89
C ARG A 419 -18.55 1.82 4.67
N GLY A 420 -19.43 1.03 4.04
CA GLY A 420 -20.82 1.40 3.76
C GLY A 420 -21.00 2.41 2.64
N GLN A 421 -19.96 2.63 1.82
CA GLN A 421 -20.06 3.54 0.67
C GLN A 421 -20.80 2.88 -0.49
N PRO A 422 -21.52 3.66 -1.33
CA PRO A 422 -22.28 3.16 -2.47
C PRO A 422 -21.38 2.83 -3.68
N ILE A 423 -20.28 2.11 -3.43
CA ILE A 423 -19.17 1.89 -4.36
C ILE A 423 -19.59 1.18 -5.65
N TYR A 424 -20.59 0.30 -5.60
CA TYR A 424 -21.15 -0.32 -6.81
C TYR A 424 -21.66 0.73 -7.80
N SER A 425 -22.53 1.63 -7.34
CA SER A 425 -23.11 2.69 -8.19
C SER A 425 -22.05 3.67 -8.71
N GLN A 426 -21.08 4.03 -7.87
CA GLN A 426 -20.00 4.96 -8.22
C GLN A 426 -19.04 4.33 -9.25
N LEU A 427 -18.68 3.06 -9.08
CA LEU A 427 -17.86 2.34 -10.04
C LEU A 427 -18.61 2.15 -11.37
N ARG A 428 -19.90 1.82 -11.32
CA ARG A 428 -20.74 1.69 -12.52
C ARG A 428 -20.82 3.00 -13.30
N GLU A 429 -21.01 4.12 -12.62
CA GLU A 429 -21.00 5.45 -13.25
C GLU A 429 -19.66 5.73 -13.94
N CYS A 430 -18.54 5.36 -13.31
CA CYS A 430 -17.21 5.53 -13.92
C CYS A 430 -17.00 4.66 -15.16
N VAL A 431 -17.56 3.44 -15.17
CA VAL A 431 -17.60 2.57 -16.35
C VAL A 431 -18.42 3.24 -17.46
N GLU A 432 -19.64 3.66 -17.17
CA GLU A 432 -20.54 4.28 -18.16
C GLU A 432 -19.99 5.61 -18.72
N ASP A 433 -19.33 6.42 -17.90
CA ASP A 433 -18.64 7.63 -18.36
C ASP A 433 -17.47 7.29 -19.31
N GLU A 434 -16.70 6.23 -19.03
CA GLU A 434 -15.61 5.80 -19.92
C GLU A 434 -16.14 5.20 -21.22
N LEU A 435 -17.26 4.46 -21.18
CA LEU A 435 -17.93 3.96 -22.39
C LEU A 435 -18.35 5.11 -23.28
N LYS A 436 -19.03 6.11 -22.71
CA LYS A 436 -19.47 7.30 -23.43
C LYS A 436 -18.28 8.05 -24.02
N ALA A 437 -17.21 8.23 -23.26
CA ALA A 437 -16.00 8.90 -23.73
C ALA A 437 -15.35 8.17 -24.92
N ARG A 438 -15.43 6.83 -24.95
CA ARG A 438 -14.95 5.97 -26.04
C ARG A 438 -15.92 5.83 -27.21
N GLY A 439 -17.12 6.43 -27.13
CA GLY A 439 -18.15 6.30 -28.17
C GLY A 439 -18.84 4.93 -28.23
N LEU A 440 -18.85 4.18 -27.12
CA LEU A 440 -19.48 2.85 -27.04
C LEU A 440 -20.93 2.96 -26.53
N ASP A 441 -21.83 2.15 -27.09
CA ASP A 441 -23.21 2.01 -26.58
C ASP A 441 -23.24 1.21 -25.26
N SER A 442 -23.93 1.75 -24.26
CA SER A 442 -24.01 1.13 -22.92
C SER A 442 -24.80 -0.19 -22.95
N GLY A 443 -25.90 -0.24 -23.69
CA GLY A 443 -26.75 -1.43 -23.77
C GLY A 443 -26.04 -2.61 -24.42
N GLU A 444 -25.36 -2.37 -25.54
CA GLU A 444 -24.52 -3.36 -26.22
C GLU A 444 -23.32 -3.76 -25.37
N PHE A 445 -22.67 -2.81 -24.71
CA PHE A 445 -21.53 -3.10 -23.84
C PHE A 445 -21.89 -4.06 -22.70
N TRP A 446 -22.97 -3.81 -21.97
CA TRP A 446 -23.37 -4.69 -20.85
C TRP A 446 -23.84 -6.07 -21.30
N ARG A 447 -24.15 -6.25 -22.59
CA ARG A 447 -24.47 -7.53 -23.22
C ARG A 447 -23.20 -8.25 -23.70
N ASP A 448 -22.29 -7.54 -24.38
CA ASP A 448 -21.21 -8.15 -25.15
C ASP A 448 -19.82 -8.03 -24.46
N GLY A 449 -19.65 -7.04 -23.60
CA GLY A 449 -18.46 -6.84 -22.75
C GLY A 449 -17.20 -6.45 -23.50
N ARG A 450 -17.34 -5.69 -24.60
CA ARG A 450 -16.23 -5.26 -25.47
C ARG A 450 -15.83 -3.81 -25.19
N TRP A 451 -14.61 -3.62 -24.72
CA TRP A 451 -14.02 -2.29 -24.45
C TRP A 451 -13.35 -1.63 -25.64
N ASN A 452 -13.12 -2.40 -26.70
CA ASN A 452 -12.61 -1.94 -27.99
C ASN A 452 -13.68 -2.29 -29.04
N PRO A 453 -14.06 -1.36 -29.93
CA PRO A 453 -15.01 -1.62 -31.02
C PRO A 453 -14.61 -2.81 -31.90
#